data_AF-A0A2E6TTQ9-F1
#
_entry.id   AF-A0A2E6TTQ9-F1
#
_cell.length_a   1.000
_cell.length_b   1.000
_cell.length_c   1.000
_cell.angle_alpha   90.00
_cell.angle_beta   90.00
_cell.angle_gamma   90.00
#
_symmetry.space_group_name_H-M   'P 1'
#
loop_
_entity.id
_entity.type
_entity.pdbx_description
1 polymer ?
#
loop_
_entity_poly.entity_id
_entity_poly.type
_entity_poly.pdbx_seq_one_letter_code
_entity_poly.pdbx_strand_id
1 'polypeptide(L)'
;MHDFRYVRGKLYCEGVSVESLAKKHGTPLYVYSSKTLTDHFTKLNDALAPLDRLVCFAMKSNSNLGVMRTLADLGSGFDTVSGGEIQRVIAAGG
;
A
#
# COMPACT_ATOMS: atom_id res chain seq x y z
N MET A 1 12.20 -4.40 2.19
CA MET A 1 12.54 -3.74 3.47
C MET A 1 11.49 -2.66 3.68
N HIS A 2 10.99 -2.47 4.90
CA HIS A 2 9.86 -1.57 5.20
C HIS A 2 10.33 -0.26 5.85
N ASP A 3 9.51 0.79 5.76
CA ASP A 3 9.81 2.13 6.29
C ASP A 3 9.39 2.32 7.75
N PHE A 4 9.29 1.23 8.51
CA PHE A 4 9.19 1.27 9.96
C PHE A 4 10.59 1.20 10.58
N ARG A 5 10.97 2.22 11.34
CA ARG A 5 12.31 2.33 11.94
C ARG A 5 12.29 2.99 13.31
N TYR A 6 13.27 2.64 14.13
CA TYR A 6 13.52 3.33 15.39
C TYR A 6 14.43 4.54 15.16
N VAL A 7 14.00 5.70 15.69
CA VAL A 7 14.81 6.92 15.74
C VAL A 7 14.91 7.32 17.21
N ARG A 8 16.12 7.22 17.78
CA ARG A 8 16.39 7.52 19.20
C ARG A 8 15.40 6.80 20.15
N GLY A 9 15.18 5.50 19.91
CA GLY A 9 14.32 4.66 20.75
C GLY A 9 12.81 4.80 20.52
N LYS A 10 12.36 5.66 19.60
CA LYS A 10 10.93 5.80 19.24
C LYS A 10 10.66 5.20 17.86
N LEU A 11 9.55 4.49 17.70
CA LEU A 11 9.15 3.88 16.44
C LEU A 11 8.47 4.92 15.52
N TYR A 12 8.93 5.00 14.28
CA TYR A 12 8.37 5.83 13.22
C TYR A 12 7.91 4.97 12.06
N CYS A 13 6.78 5.34 11.46
CA CYS A 13 6.41 4.96 10.10
C CYS A 13 6.84 6.12 9.19
N GLU A 14 7.83 5.88 8.34
CA GLU A 14 8.48 6.91 7.53
C GLU A 14 9.00 8.08 8.41
N GLY A 15 8.41 9.27 8.29
CA GLY A 15 8.71 10.45 9.10
C GLY A 15 7.76 10.68 10.28
N VAL A 16 6.75 9.83 10.48
CA VAL A 16 5.67 10.04 11.47
C VAL A 16 5.82 9.11 12.66
N SER A 17 5.80 9.67 13.87
CA SER A 17 5.89 8.87 15.11
C SER A 17 4.65 7.99 15.27
N VAL A 18 4.84 6.68 15.45
CA VAL A 18 3.74 5.73 15.70
C VAL A 18 3.03 6.05 17.01
N GLU A 19 3.77 6.52 18.03
CA GLU A 19 3.21 6.98 19.30
C GLU A 19 2.23 8.15 19.08
N SER A 20 2.58 9.09 18.20
CA SER A 20 1.72 10.24 17.90
C SER A 20 0.44 9.82 17.18
N LEU A 21 0.51 8.83 16.29
CA LEU A 21 -0.64 8.26 15.61
C LEU A 21 -1.56 7.53 16.60
N ALA A 22 -0.98 6.72 17.51
CA ALA A 22 -1.75 6.02 18.54
C ALA A 22 -2.46 7.00 19.49
N LYS A 23 -1.82 8.11 19.88
CA LYS A 23 -2.45 9.17 20.70
C LYS A 23 -3.60 9.86 19.96
N LYS A 24 -3.44 10.11 18.66
CA LYS A 24 -4.45 10.81 17.85
C LYS A 24 -5.64 9.94 17.47
N HIS A 25 -5.41 8.67 17.14
CA HIS A 25 -6.41 7.78 16.55
C HIS A 25 -6.87 6.65 17.49
N GLY A 26 -6.25 6.51 18.67
CA GLY A 26 -6.53 5.43 19.61
C GLY A 26 -5.88 4.11 19.19
N THR A 27 -6.17 3.05 19.96
CA THR A 27 -5.69 1.68 19.71
C THR A 27 -6.83 0.67 19.90
N PRO A 28 -6.89 -0.44 19.13
CA PRO A 28 -5.90 -0.88 18.13
C PRO A 28 -5.92 -0.05 16.83
N LEU A 29 -4.74 0.13 16.22
CA LEU A 29 -4.56 0.95 15.02
C LEU A 29 -3.65 0.23 14.01
N TYR A 30 -4.14 0.09 12.77
CA TYR A 30 -3.33 -0.30 11.63
C TYR A 30 -2.68 0.93 11.00
N VAL A 31 -1.37 0.86 10.77
CA VAL A 31 -0.60 1.91 10.10
C VAL A 31 0.09 1.30 8.89
N TYR A 32 -0.07 1.91 7.73
CA TYR A 32 0.56 1.50 6.47
C TYR A 32 1.52 2.60 6.00
N SER A 33 2.62 2.19 5.38
CA SER A 33 3.57 3.10 4.73
C SER A 33 3.30 3.12 3.23
N SER A 34 2.97 4.29 2.69
CA SER A 34 2.84 4.49 1.24
C SER A 34 4.17 4.30 0.54
N LYS A 35 5.29 4.72 1.16
CA LYS A 35 6.62 4.49 0.62
C LYS A 35 6.96 3.00 0.49
N THR A 36 6.64 2.19 1.50
CA THR A 36 6.88 0.75 1.43
C THR A 36 6.04 0.08 0.35
N LEU A 37 4.78 0.48 0.19
CA LEU A 37 3.90 -0.03 -0.87
C LEU A 37 4.45 0.31 -2.27
N THR A 38 4.77 1.58 -2.49
CA THR A 38 5.31 2.07 -3.76
C THR A 38 6.65 1.43 -4.09
N ASP A 39 7.62 1.41 -3.16
CA ASP A 39 8.93 0.82 -3.36
C ASP A 39 8.85 -0.69 -3.70
N HIS A 40 7.94 -1.45 -3.06
CA HIS A 40 7.76 -2.86 -3.37
C HIS A 40 7.10 -3.10 -4.73
N PHE A 41 6.07 -2.32 -5.08
CA PHE A 41 5.45 -2.40 -6.39
C PHE A 41 6.46 -2.05 -7.48
N THR A 42 7.15 -0.92 -7.37
CA THR A 42 8.15 -0.48 -8.36
C THR A 42 9.26 -1.50 -8.55
N LYS A 43 9.79 -2.11 -7.47
CA LYS A 43 10.81 -3.17 -7.60
C LYS A 43 10.33 -4.38 -8.38
N LEU A 44 9.12 -4.86 -8.09
CA LEU A 44 8.53 -5.99 -8.82
C LEU A 44 8.27 -5.61 -10.28
N ASN A 45 7.74 -4.41 -10.48
CA ASN A 45 7.45 -3.85 -11.78
C ASN A 45 8.74 -3.80 -12.61
N ASP A 46 9.76 -3.10 -12.14
CA ASP A 46 11.03 -2.91 -12.85
C ASP A 46 11.75 -4.22 -13.14
N ALA A 47 11.72 -5.18 -12.21
CA ALA A 47 12.31 -6.51 -12.40
C ALA A 47 11.70 -7.27 -13.59
N LEU A 48 10.44 -6.98 -13.94
CA LEU A 48 9.73 -7.59 -15.06
C LEU A 48 9.76 -6.73 -16.32
N ALA A 49 10.38 -5.54 -16.31
CA ALA A 49 10.39 -4.59 -17.43
C ALA A 49 10.77 -5.16 -18.82
N PRO A 50 11.61 -6.21 -18.97
CA PRO A 50 11.86 -6.81 -20.27
C PRO A 50 10.67 -7.55 -20.90
N LEU A 51 9.59 -7.78 -20.16
CA LEU A 51 8.38 -8.47 -20.61
C LEU A 51 7.26 -7.48 -20.91
N ASP A 52 6.40 -7.81 -21.87
CA ASP A 52 5.07 -7.20 -21.96
C ASP A 52 4.23 -7.67 -20.78
N ARG A 53 3.81 -6.75 -19.90
CA ARG A 53 3.29 -7.12 -18.58
C ARG A 53 2.31 -6.12 -18.00
N LEU A 54 1.45 -6.65 -17.14
CA LEU A 54 0.63 -5.91 -16.20
C LEU A 54 0.77 -6.59 -14.82
N VAL A 55 1.21 -5.83 -13.82
CA VAL A 55 1.26 -6.35 -12.44
C VAL A 55 -0.11 -6.11 -11.82
N CYS A 56 -0.82 -7.19 -11.49
CA CYS A 56 -2.14 -7.14 -10.86
C CYS A 56 -2.03 -7.39 -9.35
N PHE A 57 -2.34 -6.38 -8.54
CA PHE A 57 -2.36 -6.49 -7.09
C PHE A 57 -3.56 -7.33 -6.62
N ALA A 58 -3.29 -8.38 -5.83
CA ALA A 58 -4.33 -9.24 -5.28
C ALA A 58 -5.04 -8.55 -4.11
N MET A 59 -6.22 -7.98 -4.37
CA MET A 59 -6.92 -7.09 -3.43
C MET A 59 -7.34 -7.74 -2.11
N LYS A 60 -7.54 -9.05 -2.11
CA LYS A 60 -7.82 -9.83 -0.90
C LYS A 60 -6.75 -9.68 0.19
N SER A 61 -5.52 -9.31 -0.20
CA SER A 61 -4.43 -9.08 0.76
C SER A 61 -4.64 -7.79 1.57
N ASN A 62 -5.14 -6.72 0.94
CA ASN A 62 -5.50 -5.47 1.60
C ASN A 62 -6.38 -4.60 0.66
N SER A 63 -7.69 -4.58 0.90
CA SER A 63 -8.66 -3.84 0.08
C SER A 63 -9.03 -2.47 0.65
N ASN A 64 -8.11 -1.87 1.41
CA ASN A 64 -8.24 -0.48 1.85
C ASN A 64 -8.10 0.46 0.64
N LEU A 65 -9.03 1.41 0.50
CA LEU A 65 -9.08 2.32 -0.65
C LEU A 65 -7.82 3.18 -0.80
N GLY A 66 -7.18 3.59 0.30
CA GLY A 66 -5.93 4.36 0.26
C GLY A 66 -4.74 3.53 -0.24
N VAL A 67 -4.67 2.26 0.17
CA VAL A 67 -3.66 1.30 -0.33
C VAL A 67 -3.87 1.04 -1.82
N MET A 68 -5.11 0.77 -2.23
CA MET A 68 -5.45 0.55 -3.62
C MET A 68 -5.14 1.77 -4.49
N ARG A 69 -5.54 2.98 -4.07
CA ARG A 69 -5.23 4.22 -4.80
C ARG A 69 -3.73 4.42 -4.94
N THR A 70 -2.96 4.18 -3.88
CA THR A 70 -1.48 4.27 -3.91
C THR A 70 -0.87 3.38 -5.01
N LEU A 71 -1.44 2.20 -5.27
CA LEU A 71 -0.97 1.29 -6.32
C LEU A 71 -1.55 1.64 -7.70
N ALA A 72 -2.80 2.09 -7.76
CA ALA A 72 -3.44 2.55 -8.99
C ALA A 72 -2.68 3.75 -9.59
N ASP A 73 -2.24 4.69 -8.76
CA ASP A 73 -1.44 5.86 -9.16
C ASP A 73 -0.08 5.47 -9.79
N LEU A 74 0.39 4.24 -9.56
CA LEU A 74 1.61 3.68 -10.17
C LEU A 74 1.33 2.84 -11.43
N GLY A 75 0.07 2.72 -11.85
CA GLY A 75 -0.35 1.90 -12.99
C GLY A 75 -0.52 0.40 -12.68
N SER A 76 -0.74 0.04 -11.40
CA SER A 76 -1.09 -1.34 -11.05
C SER A 76 -2.45 -1.73 -11.65
N GLY A 77 -2.55 -2.98 -12.14
CA GLY A 77 -3.84 -3.65 -12.29
C GLY A 77 -4.31 -4.22 -10.94
N PHE A 78 -5.50 -4.82 -10.92
CA PHE A 78 -6.06 -5.46 -9.74
C PHE A 78 -6.61 -6.85 -10.07
N ASP A 79 -6.18 -7.86 -9.31
CA ASP A 79 -6.76 -9.19 -9.34
C ASP A 79 -7.96 -9.22 -8.38
N THR A 80 -9.14 -9.53 -8.93
CA THR A 80 -10.43 -9.43 -8.27
C THR A 80 -11.20 -10.74 -8.39
N VAL A 81 -11.95 -11.11 -7.35
CA VAL A 81 -12.71 -12.36 -7.28
C VAL A 81 -14.22 -12.15 -7.06
N SER A 82 -14.68 -10.90 -7.00
CA SER A 82 -16.11 -10.59 -6.84
C SER A 82 -16.51 -9.25 -7.47
N GLY A 83 -17.81 -9.08 -7.75
CA GLY A 83 -18.33 -7.80 -8.23
C GLY A 83 -18.13 -6.64 -7.24
N GLY A 84 -18.19 -6.90 -5.93
CA GLY A 84 -17.94 -5.88 -4.90
C GLY A 84 -16.49 -5.38 -4.87
N GLU A 85 -15.55 -6.26 -5.23
CA GLU A 85 -14.14 -5.91 -5.39
C GLU A 85 -13.91 -5.01 -6.61
N ILE A 86 -14.56 -5.30 -7.73
CA ILE A 86 -14.53 -4.44 -8.93
C ILE A 86 -15.05 -3.03 -8.61
N GLN A 87 -16.10 -2.91 -7.80
CA GLN A 87 -16.60 -1.58 -7.38
C GLN A 87 -15.57 -0.80 -6.55
N ARG A 88 -14.76 -1.47 -5.73
CA ARG A 88 -13.71 -0.82 -4.93
C ARG A 88 -12.56 -0.33 -5.81
N VAL A 89 -12.17 -1.10 -6.82
CA VAL A 89 -11.17 -0.77 -7.85
C VAL A 89 -11.55 0.55 -8.51
N ILE A 90 -12.77 0.61 -9.06
CA ILE A 90 -13.33 1.82 -9.67
C ILE A 90 -13.31 3.01 -8.70
N ALA A 91 -13.71 2.81 -7.44
CA ALA A 91 -13.73 3.88 -6.44
C ALA A 91 -12.32 4.39 -6.06
N ALA A 92 -11.30 3.52 -6.13
CA ALA A 92 -9.92 3.87 -5.83
C ALA A 92 -9.22 4.62 -6.98
N GLY A 93 -9.79 4.63 -8.19
CA GLY A 93 -9.25 5.38 -9.33
C GLY A 93 -8.38 4.55 -10.27
N GLY A 94 -8.53 3.22 -10.26
CA GLY A 94 -7.96 2.31 -11.25
C GLY A 94 -8.75 1.02 -11.20
#